data_AF-A0A2K3MCB8-F1
#
_entry.id   AF-A0A2K3MCB8-F1
#
_cell.length_a   1.000
_cell.length_b   1.000
_cell.length_c   1.000
_cell.angle_alpha   90.00
_cell.angle_beta   90.00
_cell.angle_gamma   90.00
#
_symmetry.space_group_name_H-M   'P 1'
#
loop_
_entity.id
_entity.type
_entity.pdbx_description
1 polymer ?
#
loop_
_entity_poly.entity_id
_entity_poly.type
_entity_poly.pdbx_seq_one_letter_code
_entity_poly.pdbx_strand_id
1 'polypeptide(L)'
;MFLHFGVNTYTDREWGTGHESPSIFNPIGLNTTQWANVAEEAGISLMILTAKHHDGFCLWPSKYTKHSVISSTWQNGKGDVVQEFVNAATNKGIDVGIYLSPWDRHDSRYGDDLLYNEYYLAQLQELLKK
;
A
#
# COMPACT_ATOMS: atom_id res chain seq x y z
N MET A 1 8.51 -11.47 -6.52
CA MET A 1 7.76 -11.65 -5.25
C MET A 1 6.60 -10.68 -5.22
N PHE A 2 5.41 -11.14 -4.86
CA PHE A 2 4.24 -10.28 -4.68
C PHE A 2 3.92 -10.21 -3.19
N LEU A 3 3.87 -9.01 -2.63
CA LEU A 3 3.60 -8.74 -1.22
C LEU A 3 2.18 -8.20 -1.07
N HIS A 4 1.27 -9.04 -0.55
CA HIS A 4 -0.04 -8.61 -0.09
C HIS A 4 0.06 -8.24 1.38
N PHE A 5 -0.07 -6.96 1.68
CA PHE A 5 0.01 -6.43 3.03
C PHE A 5 -0.94 -5.23 3.15
N GLY A 6 -1.64 -5.11 4.27
CA GLY A 6 -2.61 -4.05 4.50
C GLY A 6 -3.55 -4.32 5.66
N VAL A 7 -4.68 -3.62 5.72
CA VAL A 7 -5.72 -3.83 6.75
C VAL A 7 -6.25 -5.27 6.76
N ASN A 8 -6.25 -5.93 5.61
CA ASN A 8 -6.67 -7.32 5.44
C ASN A 8 -5.80 -8.32 6.23
N THR A 9 -4.50 -8.01 6.41
CA THR A 9 -3.60 -8.78 7.27
C THR A 9 -4.07 -8.82 8.74
N TYR A 10 -4.79 -7.80 9.21
CA TYR A 10 -5.27 -7.68 10.59
C TYR A 10 -6.73 -8.12 10.76
N THR A 11 -7.45 -8.30 9.66
CA THR A 11 -8.86 -8.75 9.70
C THR A 11 -9.03 -10.20 9.30
N ASP A 12 -7.94 -10.89 8.93
CA ASP A 12 -7.95 -12.27 8.42
C ASP A 12 -8.91 -12.43 7.23
N ARG A 13 -8.77 -11.52 6.27
CA ARG A 13 -9.62 -11.47 5.06
C ARG A 13 -8.76 -11.44 3.82
N GLU A 14 -9.20 -12.17 2.80
CA GLU A 14 -8.65 -12.01 1.45
C GLU A 14 -9.10 -10.68 0.83
N TRP A 15 -10.40 -10.38 0.93
CA TRP A 15 -11.00 -9.13 0.43
C TRP A 15 -11.68 -8.38 1.57
N GLY A 16 -11.11 -7.23 1.94
CA GLY A 16 -11.76 -6.29 2.86
C GLY A 16 -13.01 -5.65 2.27
N THR A 17 -13.78 -5.01 3.14
CA THR A 17 -15.11 -4.46 2.85
C THR A 17 -15.09 -3.01 2.38
N GLY A 18 -14.02 -2.27 2.68
CA GLY A 18 -13.93 -0.82 2.47
C GLY A 18 -14.31 0.01 3.70
N HIS A 19 -14.66 -0.64 4.81
CA HIS A 19 -15.09 0.00 6.05
C HIS A 19 -14.20 -0.37 7.24
N GLU A 20 -13.07 -1.01 6.98
CA GLU A 20 -12.05 -1.29 7.98
C GLU A 20 -11.58 0.00 8.67
N SER A 21 -11.47 0.00 10.00
CA SER A 21 -10.94 1.17 10.70
C SER A 21 -9.44 1.29 10.42
N PRO A 22 -8.92 2.45 9.97
CA PRO A 22 -7.48 2.68 9.82
C PRO A 22 -6.65 2.34 11.07
N SER A 23 -7.24 2.44 12.27
CA SER A 23 -6.57 2.13 13.53
C SER A 23 -6.17 0.66 13.70
N ILE A 24 -6.78 -0.27 12.94
CA ILE A 24 -6.38 -1.69 12.99
C ILE A 24 -5.04 -1.93 12.31
N PHE A 25 -4.64 -1.03 11.40
CA PHE A 25 -3.34 -1.08 10.76
C PHE A 25 -2.27 -0.58 11.75
N ASN A 26 -1.64 -1.52 12.45
CA ASN A 26 -0.60 -1.21 13.44
C ASN A 26 0.48 -2.30 13.49
N PRO A 27 1.30 -2.46 12.43
CA PRO A 27 2.35 -3.47 12.43
C PRO A 27 3.37 -3.22 13.53
N ILE A 28 3.69 -4.30 14.26
CA ILE A 28 4.74 -4.32 15.27
C ILE A 28 6.01 -4.88 14.61
N GLY A 29 7.07 -4.08 14.58
CA GLY A 29 8.35 -4.51 14.01
C GLY A 29 8.36 -4.63 12.48
N LEU A 30 7.56 -3.81 11.77
CA LEU A 30 7.65 -3.72 10.31
C LEU A 30 9.09 -3.41 9.88
N ASN A 31 9.63 -4.21 8.97
CA ASN A 31 10.98 -4.06 8.45
C ASN A 31 11.04 -4.50 6.99
N THR A 32 10.88 -3.55 6.06
CA THR A 32 10.92 -3.82 4.62
C THR A 32 12.30 -4.26 4.13
N THR A 33 13.38 -3.86 4.81
CA THR A 33 14.73 -4.36 4.55
C THR A 33 14.82 -5.87 4.78
N GLN A 34 14.12 -6.39 5.78
CA GLN A 34 14.05 -7.84 5.99
C GLN A 34 13.34 -8.53 4.82
N TRP A 35 12.28 -7.93 4.25
CA TRP A 35 11.62 -8.46 3.05
C TRP A 35 12.57 -8.47 1.85
N ALA A 36 13.33 -7.39 1.64
CA ALA A 36 14.29 -7.28 0.55
C ALA A 36 15.49 -8.24 0.70
N ASN A 37 15.99 -8.47 1.92
CA ASN A 37 17.01 -9.48 2.19
C ASN A 37 16.54 -10.88 1.78
N VAL A 38 15.32 -11.26 2.17
CA VAL A 38 14.76 -12.55 1.79
C VAL A 38 14.59 -12.66 0.27
N ALA A 39 14.19 -11.57 -0.40
CA ALA A 39 14.07 -11.56 -1.85
C ALA A 39 15.43 -11.76 -2.56
N GLU A 40 16.47 -11.06 -2.10
CA GLU A 40 17.85 -11.19 -2.60
C GLU A 40 18.37 -12.62 -2.40
N GLU A 41 18.24 -13.17 -1.19
CA GLU A 41 18.67 -14.54 -0.85
C GLU A 41 17.93 -15.60 -1.68
N ALA A 42 16.66 -15.34 -2.02
CA ALA A 42 15.85 -16.21 -2.86
C ALA A 42 16.09 -16.01 -4.38
N GLY A 43 16.98 -15.08 -4.79
CA GLY A 43 17.27 -14.80 -6.20
C GLY A 43 16.13 -14.08 -6.94
N ILE A 44 15.30 -13.33 -6.23
CA ILE A 44 14.15 -12.61 -6.79
C ILE A 44 14.60 -11.26 -7.33
N SER A 45 14.29 -10.98 -8.60
CA SER A 45 14.68 -9.72 -9.25
C SER A 45 13.62 -8.61 -9.23
N LEU A 46 12.35 -8.94 -8.91
CA LEU A 46 11.24 -7.98 -8.89
C LEU A 46 10.37 -8.19 -7.65
N MET A 47 10.09 -7.12 -6.92
CA MET A 47 9.14 -7.09 -5.82
C MET A 47 7.95 -6.19 -6.16
N ILE A 48 6.73 -6.67 -5.95
CA ILE A 48 5.50 -5.91 -6.19
C ILE A 48 4.72 -5.79 -4.87
N LEU A 49 4.44 -4.58 -4.42
CA LEU A 49 3.67 -4.32 -3.19
C LEU A 49 2.25 -3.87 -3.50
N THR A 50 1.26 -4.38 -2.77
CA THR A 50 -0.11 -3.85 -2.75
C THR A 50 -0.17 -2.50 -2.03
N ALA A 51 0.15 -1.41 -2.73
CA ALA A 51 0.05 -0.06 -2.16
C ALA A 51 -1.39 0.30 -1.78
N LYS A 52 -2.37 -0.18 -2.57
CA LYS A 52 -3.81 -0.16 -2.26
C LYS A 52 -4.45 -1.45 -2.76
N HIS A 53 -5.20 -2.15 -1.91
CA HIS A 53 -5.98 -3.33 -2.29
C HIS A 53 -7.46 -2.97 -2.51
N HIS A 54 -8.34 -3.96 -2.73
CA HIS A 54 -9.76 -3.72 -3.03
C HIS A 54 -10.52 -2.99 -1.91
N ASP A 55 -10.07 -3.13 -0.66
CA ASP A 55 -10.59 -2.38 0.49
C ASP A 55 -10.30 -0.88 0.42
N GLY A 56 -9.40 -0.42 -0.46
CA GLY A 56 -9.12 1.00 -0.64
C GLY A 56 -8.13 1.60 0.37
N PHE A 57 -7.65 0.84 1.36
CA PHE A 57 -6.69 1.37 2.34
C PHE A 57 -5.33 1.60 1.69
N CYS A 58 -4.84 2.84 1.76
CA CYS A 58 -3.57 3.24 1.14
C CYS A 58 -2.40 3.12 2.12
N LEU A 59 -1.35 2.39 1.71
CA LEU A 59 -0.13 2.15 2.49
C LEU A 59 0.88 3.31 2.51
N TRP A 60 0.56 4.41 1.84
CA TRP A 60 1.33 5.65 1.81
C TRP A 60 0.45 6.82 2.26
N PRO A 61 1.03 7.94 2.72
CA PRO A 61 0.28 9.11 3.14
C PRO A 61 -0.26 9.90 1.94
N SER A 62 -1.23 9.31 1.23
CA SER A 62 -1.88 9.94 0.07
C SER A 62 -2.56 11.24 0.45
N LYS A 63 -2.43 12.27 -0.39
CA LYS A 63 -3.11 13.56 -0.20
C LYS A 63 -4.60 13.49 -0.53
N TYR A 64 -5.04 12.43 -1.20
CA TYR A 64 -6.37 12.35 -1.80
C TYR A 64 -7.38 11.49 -1.01
N THR A 65 -6.95 10.86 0.08
CA THR A 65 -7.84 10.12 0.99
C THR A 65 -7.28 10.06 2.41
N LYS A 66 -8.18 10.05 3.39
CA LYS A 66 -7.86 9.79 4.80
C LYS A 66 -7.83 8.30 5.12
N HIS A 67 -8.37 7.44 4.25
CA HIS A 67 -8.33 5.99 4.42
C HIS A 67 -6.97 5.45 4.00
N SER A 68 -5.98 5.81 4.80
CA SER A 68 -4.57 5.55 4.57
C SER A 68 -3.84 5.48 5.90
N VAL A 69 -2.54 5.18 5.84
CA VAL A 69 -1.64 5.21 7.01
C VAL A 69 -1.69 6.52 7.80
N ILE A 70 -2.08 7.66 7.21
CA ILE A 70 -2.25 8.94 7.91
C ILE A 70 -3.24 8.83 9.08
N SER A 71 -4.30 8.04 8.91
CA SER A 71 -5.34 7.85 9.94
C SER A 71 -5.09 6.63 10.82
N SER A 72 -3.98 5.91 10.61
CA SER A 72 -3.61 4.76 11.42
C SER A 72 -2.83 5.18 12.68
N THR A 73 -2.77 4.31 13.68
CA THR A 73 -1.92 4.52 14.86
C THR A 73 -0.46 4.19 14.59
N TRP A 74 -0.17 3.47 13.50
CA TRP A 74 1.18 3.08 13.14
C TRP A 74 2.06 4.31 12.90
N GLN A 75 3.21 4.35 13.57
CA GLN A 75 4.14 5.48 13.58
C GLN A 75 3.45 6.85 13.80
N ASN A 76 2.36 6.89 14.59
CA ASN A 76 1.55 8.09 14.83
C ASN A 76 1.04 8.75 13.53
N GLY A 77 0.66 7.96 12.53
CA GLY A 77 0.14 8.44 11.25
C GLY A 77 1.20 9.02 10.30
N LYS A 78 2.50 8.89 10.63
CA LYS A 78 3.61 9.44 9.84
C LYS A 78 4.32 8.41 8.97
N GLY A 79 3.97 7.13 9.11
CA GLY A 79 4.61 6.05 8.37
C GLY A 79 4.26 6.08 6.87
N ASP A 80 5.15 5.49 6.07
CA ASP A 80 4.97 5.32 4.63
C ASP A 80 5.59 3.98 4.22
N VAL A 81 4.76 2.93 4.19
CA VAL A 81 5.23 1.58 3.88
C VAL A 81 5.76 1.51 2.45
N VAL A 82 5.14 2.26 1.52
CA VAL A 82 5.56 2.28 0.11
C VAL A 82 6.98 2.85 0.00
N GLN A 83 7.27 3.97 0.66
CA GLN A 83 8.63 4.53 0.63
C GLN A 83 9.65 3.60 1.31
N GLU A 84 9.32 3.04 2.48
CA GLU A 84 10.19 2.06 3.16
C GLU A 84 10.48 0.85 2.27
N PHE A 85 9.48 0.37 1.53
CA PHE A 85 9.60 -0.74 0.58
C PHE A 85 10.45 -0.41 -0.64
N VAL A 86 10.18 0.72 -1.31
CA VAL A 86 10.94 1.20 -2.49
C VAL A 86 12.42 1.33 -2.13
N ASN A 87 12.72 1.97 -0.98
CA ASN A 87 14.08 2.16 -0.51
C ASN A 87 14.78 0.81 -0.26
N ALA A 88 14.10 -0.13 0.41
CA ALA A 88 14.66 -1.44 0.74
C ALA A 88 14.99 -2.26 -0.51
N ALA A 89 14.07 -2.33 -1.48
CA ALA A 89 14.28 -3.07 -2.73
C ALA A 89 15.37 -2.42 -3.60
N THR A 90 15.34 -1.09 -3.78
CA THR A 90 16.33 -0.35 -4.59
C THR A 90 17.74 -0.50 -4.01
N ASN A 91 17.89 -0.46 -2.69
CA ASN A 91 19.19 -0.67 -2.02
C ASN A 91 19.78 -2.06 -2.26
N LYS A 92 18.95 -3.04 -2.67
CA LYS A 92 19.35 -4.40 -3.03
C LYS A 92 19.47 -4.61 -4.53
N GLY A 93 19.25 -3.58 -5.35
CA GLY A 93 19.22 -3.71 -6.81
C GLY A 93 18.05 -4.57 -7.31
N ILE A 94 16.96 -4.67 -6.54
CA ILE A 94 15.75 -5.40 -6.90
C ILE A 94 14.75 -4.42 -7.52
N ASP A 95 14.18 -4.78 -8.66
CA ASP A 95 13.18 -3.96 -9.34
C ASP A 95 11.92 -3.81 -8.48
N VAL A 96 11.28 -2.65 -8.61
CA VAL A 96 10.09 -2.27 -7.84
C VAL A 96 8.86 -2.21 -8.73
N GLY A 97 7.80 -2.88 -8.31
CA GLY A 97 6.46 -2.74 -8.85
C GLY A 97 5.47 -2.30 -7.77
N ILE A 98 4.43 -1.57 -8.19
CA ILE A 98 3.36 -1.12 -7.32
C ILE A 98 2.03 -1.62 -7.86
N TYR A 99 1.28 -2.31 -7.00
CA TYR A 99 -0.11 -2.65 -7.25
C TYR A 99 -1.01 -1.59 -6.63
N LEU A 100 -1.88 -1.02 -7.46
CA LEU A 100 -2.93 -0.07 -7.09
C LEU A 100 -4.24 -0.66 -7.62
N SER A 101 -5.12 -1.13 -6.73
CA SER A 101 -6.39 -1.73 -7.16
C SER A 101 -7.27 -0.71 -7.89
N PRO A 102 -7.72 -1.00 -9.13
CA PRO A 102 -8.73 -0.19 -9.80
C PRO A 102 -10.08 -0.26 -9.08
N TRP A 103 -10.46 -1.44 -8.58
CA TRP A 103 -11.66 -1.58 -7.76
C TRP A 103 -11.40 -1.05 -6.34
N ASP A 104 -12.17 -0.06 -5.92
CA ASP A 104 -12.08 0.53 -4.59
C ASP A 104 -13.44 0.42 -3.89
N ARG A 105 -13.46 -0.31 -2.78
CA ARG A 105 -14.67 -0.53 -1.98
C ARG A 105 -14.88 0.53 -0.90
N HIS A 106 -13.94 1.45 -0.73
CA HIS A 106 -14.01 2.53 0.25
C HIS A 106 -14.44 3.86 -0.37
N ASP A 107 -13.85 4.22 -1.51
CA ASP A 107 -14.01 5.55 -2.08
C ASP A 107 -15.40 5.76 -2.68
N SER A 108 -16.12 6.77 -2.21
CA SER A 108 -17.50 7.05 -2.65
C SER A 108 -17.61 7.51 -4.11
N ARG A 109 -16.49 7.88 -4.75
CA ARG A 109 -16.45 8.21 -6.18
C ARG A 109 -16.46 6.95 -7.04
N TYR A 110 -16.13 5.78 -6.48
CA TYR A 110 -16.07 4.54 -7.26
C TYR A 110 -17.42 4.24 -7.93
N GLY A 111 -17.41 4.06 -9.25
CA GLY A 111 -18.60 3.95 -10.09
C GLY A 111 -18.95 5.25 -10.86
N ASP A 112 -18.39 6.39 -10.49
CA ASP A 112 -18.35 7.60 -11.31
C ASP A 112 -17.07 7.59 -12.15
N ASP A 113 -17.23 7.39 -13.47
CA ASP A 113 -16.11 7.22 -14.39
C ASP A 113 -15.14 8.41 -14.35
N LEU A 114 -15.61 9.65 -14.37
CA LEU A 114 -14.71 10.80 -14.44
C LEU A 114 -14.03 11.04 -13.08
N LEU A 115 -14.83 11.16 -12.01
CA LEU A 115 -14.31 11.52 -10.69
C LEU A 115 -13.39 10.45 -10.13
N TYR A 116 -13.69 9.16 -10.35
CA TYR A 116 -12.83 8.09 -9.87
C TYR A 116 -11.55 7.95 -10.69
N ASN A 117 -11.59 8.13 -12.02
CA ASN A 117 -10.37 8.08 -12.83
C ASN A 117 -9.42 9.25 -12.50
N GLU A 118 -9.94 10.45 -12.24
CA GLU A 118 -9.11 11.57 -11.79
C GLU A 118 -8.45 11.29 -10.43
N TYR A 119 -9.22 10.75 -9.47
CA TYR A 119 -8.70 10.31 -8.18
C TYR A 119 -7.62 9.22 -8.32
N TYR A 120 -7.91 8.19 -9.11
CA TYR A 120 -7.01 7.06 -9.35
C TYR A 120 -5.71 7.52 -10.03
N LEU A 121 -5.81 8.38 -11.04
CA LEU A 121 -4.64 8.95 -11.74
C LEU A 121 -3.81 9.82 -10.79
N ALA A 122 -4.44 10.59 -9.90
CA ALA A 122 -3.73 11.40 -8.93
C ALA A 122 -2.94 10.54 -7.92
N GLN A 123 -3.52 9.42 -7.45
CA GLN A 123 -2.81 8.44 -6.62
C GLN A 123 -1.67 7.76 -7.39
N LEU A 124 -1.90 7.39 -8.66
CA LEU A 124 -0.86 6.82 -9.51
C LEU A 124 0.32 7.79 -9.67
N GLN A 125 0.06 9.09 -9.86
CA GLN A 125 1.10 10.11 -9.93
C GLN A 125 1.87 10.32 -8.62
N GLU A 126 1.25 10.09 -7.45
CA GLU A 126 1.97 10.08 -6.17
C GLU A 126 2.94 8.91 -6.09
N LEU A 127 2.49 7.71 -6.48
CA LEU A 127 3.25 6.47 -6.39
C LEU A 127 4.41 6.40 -7.39
N LEU A 128 4.23 6.90 -8.62
CA LEU A 128 5.28 6.92 -9.65
C LEU A 128 6.41 7.92 -9.38
N LYS A 129 6.32 8.70 -8.30
CA LYS A 129 7.35 9.68 -7.87
C LYS A 129 8.05 9.26 -6.57
N LYS A 130 7.80 8.04 -6.09
CA LYS A 130 8.39 7.48 -4.87
C LYS A 130 9.79 6.93 -5.09
#